data_AF-A0A5J5IWY0-F1
#
_entry.id   AF-A0A5J5IWY0-F1
#
_cell.length_a   1.000
_cell.length_b   1.000
_cell.length_c   1.000
_cell.angle_alpha   90.00
_cell.angle_beta   90.00
_cell.angle_gamma   90.00
#
_symmetry.space_group_name_H-M   'P 1'
#
loop_
_entity.id
_entity.type
_entity.pdbx_description
1 polymer ?
#
loop_
_entity_poly.entity_id
_entity_poly.type
_entity_poly.pdbx_seq_one_letter_code
_entity_poly.pdbx_strand_id
1 'polypeptide(L)'
;MSSREGQDDAVIGAELLTQLGDNATVLGVYDEGQDIALDLHEGLFSPTTQQRALAFLNSDRYRDAASRFRRLTGTTDAAEEAS
;
A
#
# COMPACT_ATOMS: atom_id res chain seq x y z
N MET A 1 40.94 1.12 7.96
CA MET A 1 39.70 1.87 8.18
C MET A 1 38.50 1.32 7.38
N SER A 2 38.56 0.10 6.84
CA SER A 2 37.56 -0.44 5.90
C SER A 2 36.28 -1.05 6.48
N SER A 3 36.06 -1.01 7.80
CA SER A 3 34.92 -1.72 8.40
C SER A 3 33.63 -0.90 8.49
N ARG A 4 33.70 0.43 8.29
CA ARG A 4 32.55 1.33 8.43
C ARG A 4 31.79 1.51 7.11
N GLU A 5 32.50 1.74 6.00
CA GLU A 5 31.91 1.94 4.67
C GLU A 5 31.10 0.71 4.20
N GLY A 6 31.62 -0.51 4.37
CA GLY A 6 30.88 -1.72 3.97
C GLY A 6 29.67 -2.05 4.85
N GLN A 7 29.59 -1.48 6.05
CA GLN A 7 28.45 -1.66 6.95
C GLN A 7 27.35 -0.63 6.67
N ASP A 8 27.73 0.59 6.29
CA ASP A 8 26.80 1.65 5.89
C ASP A 8 26.12 1.31 4.54
N ASP A 9 26.86 0.77 3.56
CA ASP A 9 26.30 0.34 2.26
C ASP A 9 25.26 -0.79 2.40
N ALA A 10 25.50 -1.73 3.32
CA ALA A 10 24.57 -2.83 3.58
C ALA A 10 23.25 -2.34 4.21
N VAL A 11 23.32 -1.32 5.08
CA VAL A 11 22.15 -0.70 5.71
C VAL A 11 21.35 0.10 4.70
N ILE A 12 22.02 0.90 3.86
CA ILE A 12 21.37 1.65 2.77
C ILE A 12 20.66 0.69 1.80
N GLY A 13 21.31 -0.43 1.46
CA GLY A 13 20.70 -1.46 0.62
C GLY A 13 19.44 -2.08 1.22
N ALA A 14 19.45 -2.40 2.52
CA ALA A 14 18.31 -2.99 3.22
C ALA A 14 17.12 -2.02 3.33
N GLU A 15 17.40 -0.73 3.56
CA GLU A 15 16.37 0.31 3.60
C GLU A 15 15.72 0.51 2.22
N LEU A 16 16.54 0.60 1.17
CA LEU A 16 16.05 0.76 -0.21
C LEU A 16 15.18 -0.44 -0.64
N LEU A 17 15.59 -1.66 -0.30
CA LEU A 17 14.79 -2.87 -0.59
C LEU A 17 13.45 -2.86 0.15
N THR A 18 13.44 -2.36 1.39
CA THR A 18 12.21 -2.21 2.17
C THR A 18 11.28 -1.19 1.53
N GLN A 19 11.79 -0.02 1.16
CA GLN A 19 11.02 1.01 0.46
C GLN A 19 10.47 0.51 -0.88
N LEU A 20 11.27 -0.25 -1.64
CA LEU A 20 10.84 -0.85 -2.90
C LEU A 20 9.71 -1.86 -2.68
N GLY A 21 9.83 -2.72 -1.67
CA GLY A 21 8.79 -3.68 -1.29
C GLY A 21 7.48 -3.03 -0.85
N ASP A 22 7.57 -1.92 -0.10
CA ASP A 22 6.40 -1.15 0.31
C ASP A 22 5.73 -0.48 -0.90
N ASN A 23 6.51 0.13 -1.80
CA ASN A 23 5.98 0.72 -3.04
C ASN A 23 5.30 -0.34 -3.93
N ALA A 24 5.94 -1.49 -4.14
CA ALA A 24 5.37 -2.57 -4.95
C ALA A 24 4.03 -3.08 -4.39
N THR A 25 3.90 -3.16 -3.07
CA THR A 25 2.66 -3.58 -2.41
C THR A 25 1.56 -2.54 -2.61
N VAL A 26 1.87 -1.26 -2.43
CA VAL A 26 0.91 -0.16 -2.63
C VAL A 26 0.43 -0.11 -4.07
N LEU A 27 1.35 -0.14 -5.04
CA LEU A 27 1.01 -0.10 -6.46
C LEU A 27 0.16 -1.30 -6.87
N GLY A 28 0.50 -2.50 -6.40
CA GLY A 28 -0.29 -3.70 -6.72
C GLY A 28 -1.72 -3.67 -6.16
N VAL A 29 -1.98 -2.95 -5.07
CA VAL A 29 -3.34 -2.72 -4.56
C VAL A 29 -4.03 -1.57 -5.28
N TYR A 30 -3.28 -0.55 -5.66
CA TYR A 30 -3.80 0.56 -6.47
C TYR A 30 -4.34 0.06 -7.82
N ASP A 31 -3.59 -0.80 -8.51
CA ASP A 31 -4.01 -1.39 -9.79
C ASP A 31 -5.31 -2.21 -9.64
N GLU A 32 -5.41 -3.05 -8.61
CA GLU A 32 -6.63 -3.82 -8.32
C GLU A 32 -7.83 -2.90 -8.02
N GLY A 33 -7.59 -1.79 -7.31
CA GLY A 33 -8.61 -0.78 -7.05
C GLY A 33 -9.10 -0.10 -8.33
N GLN A 34 -8.21 0.16 -9.29
CA GLN A 34 -8.57 0.69 -10.60
C GLN A 34 -9.44 -0.29 -11.38
N ASP A 35 -9.08 -1.58 -11.40
CA ASP A 35 -9.89 -2.61 -12.08
C ASP A 35 -11.31 -2.69 -11.50
N ILE A 36 -11.45 -2.63 -10.18
CA ILE A 36 -12.77 -2.62 -9.52
C ILE A 36 -13.55 -1.34 -9.84
N ALA A 37 -12.87 -0.19 -9.90
CA ALA A 37 -13.51 1.07 -10.28
C ALA A 37 -14.01 1.04 -11.73
N LEU A 38 -13.25 0.41 -12.64
CA LEU A 38 -13.67 0.18 -14.02
C LEU A 38 -14.90 -0.74 -14.06
N ASP A 39 -14.89 -1.86 -13.34
CA ASP A 39 -16.06 -2.75 -13.27
C ASP A 39 -17.32 -2.02 -12.76
N LEU A 40 -17.16 -1.13 -11.77
CA LEU A 40 -18.28 -0.35 -11.21
C LEU A 40 -18.84 0.66 -12.22
N HIS A 41 -17.97 1.20 -13.08
CA HIS A 41 -18.35 2.12 -14.15
C HIS A 41 -19.05 1.38 -15.30
N GLU A 42 -18.50 0.25 -15.75
CA GLU A 42 -18.99 -0.53 -16.89
C GLU A 42 -20.28 -1.28 -16.58
N GLY A 43 -20.35 -1.91 -15.40
CA GLY A 43 -21.49 -2.67 -14.91
C GLY A 43 -22.23 -1.94 -13.79
N LEU A 44 -22.63 -0.68 -14.03
CA LEU A 44 -23.28 0.26 -13.09
C LEU A 44 -23.88 -0.43 -11.85
N PHE A 45 -23.07 -0.51 -10.79
CA PHE A 45 -23.47 -1.03 -9.47
C PHE A 45 -24.20 -2.38 -9.52
N SER A 46 -23.76 -3.31 -10.37
CA SER A 46 -24.24 -4.68 -10.30
C SER A 46 -23.99 -5.25 -8.89
N PRO A 47 -24.90 -6.08 -8.35
CA PRO A 47 -24.70 -6.67 -7.02
C PRO A 47 -23.37 -7.40 -6.88
N THR A 48 -22.92 -8.06 -7.95
CA THR A 48 -21.64 -8.78 -8.01
C THR A 48 -20.46 -7.82 -7.92
N THR A 49 -20.48 -6.72 -8.67
CA THR A 49 -19.41 -5.71 -8.63
C THR A 49 -19.36 -5.01 -7.28
N GLN A 50 -20.52 -4.71 -6.67
CA GLN A 50 -20.59 -4.14 -5.34
C GLN A 50 -20.00 -5.08 -4.28
N GLN A 51 -20.32 -6.38 -4.35
CA GLN A 51 -19.73 -7.37 -3.44
C GLN A 51 -18.21 -7.47 -3.62
N ARG A 52 -17.71 -7.45 -4.86
CA ARG A 52 -16.27 -7.45 -5.15
C ARG A 52 -15.58 -6.22 -4.55
N ALA A 53 -16.16 -5.03 -4.74
CA ALA A 53 -15.63 -3.79 -4.17
C ALA A 53 -15.59 -3.84 -2.63
N LEU A 54 -16.66 -4.31 -2.00
CA LEU A 54 -16.71 -4.46 -0.54
C LEU A 54 -15.70 -5.49 -0.04
N ALA A 55 -15.54 -6.63 -0.73
CA ALA A 55 -14.56 -7.64 -0.36
C ALA A 55 -13.13 -7.09 -0.44
N PHE A 56 -12.82 -6.35 -1.50
CA PHE A 56 -11.53 -5.68 -1.68
C PHE A 56 -11.24 -4.68 -0.56
N LEU A 57 -12.16 -3.77 -0.27
CA LEU A 57 -12.00 -2.75 0.77
C LEU A 57 -11.86 -3.34 2.19
N ASN A 58 -12.46 -4.51 2.43
CA ASN A 58 -12.35 -5.21 3.71
C ASN A 58 -11.16 -6.18 3.78
N SER A 59 -10.37 -6.32 2.70
CA SER A 59 -9.26 -7.28 2.65
C SER A 59 -8.08 -6.85 3.52
N ASP A 60 -7.39 -7.84 4.09
CA ASP A 60 -6.13 -7.60 4.82
C ASP A 60 -5.05 -7.01 3.91
N ARG A 61 -5.09 -7.36 2.62
CA ARG A 61 -4.18 -6.82 1.60
C ARG A 61 -4.37 -5.31 1.41
N TYR A 62 -5.61 -4.84 1.32
CA TYR A 62 -5.90 -3.41 1.24
C TYR A 62 -5.45 -2.67 2.50
N ARG A 63 -5.71 -3.26 3.68
CA ARG A 63 -5.28 -2.71 4.98
C ARG A 63 -3.75 -2.61 5.10
N ASP A 64 -3.04 -3.66 4.69
CA ASP A 64 -1.57 -3.68 4.68
C ASP A 64 -1.01 -2.61 3.74
N ALA A 65 -1.53 -2.53 2.51
CA ALA A 65 -1.14 -1.48 1.56
C ALA A 65 -1.39 -0.07 2.10
N ALA A 66 -2.53 0.18 2.76
CA ALA A 66 -2.80 1.47 3.39
C ALA A 66 -1.81 1.80 4.52
N SER A 67 -1.40 0.79 5.31
CA SER A 67 -0.35 0.94 6.33
C SER A 67 1.00 1.30 5.72
N ARG A 68 1.41 0.60 4.65
CA ARG A 68 2.66 0.86 3.93
C ARG A 68 2.66 2.21 3.23
N PHE A 69 1.54 2.61 2.65
CA PHE A 69 1.39 3.95 2.06
C PHE A 69 1.64 5.04 3.09
N ARG A 70 1.04 4.95 4.29
CA ARG A 70 1.29 5.90 5.39
C ARG A 70 2.77 5.97 5.78
N ARG A 71 3.44 4.81 5.83
CA ARG A 71 4.89 4.74 6.10
C ARG A 71 5.70 5.46 5.02
N LEU A 72 5.35 5.28 3.75
CA LEU A 72 6.03 5.93 2.61
C LEU A 72 5.79 7.45 2.57
N THR A 73 4.60 7.92 2.93
CA THR A 73 4.24 9.36 2.87
C THR A 73 4.58 10.13 4.14
N GLY A 74 5.00 9.45 5.21
CA GLY A 74 5.26 10.07 6.51
C GLY A 74 3.99 10.61 7.19
N THR A 75 2.81 10.15 6.76
CA THR A 75 1.53 10.55 7.35
C THR A 75 1.25 9.71 8.59
N THR A 76 1.77 10.15 9.73
CA THR A 76 1.39 9.62 11.06
C THR A 76 -0.04 10.07 11.38
N ASP A 77 -0.84 9.20 12.00
CA ASP A 77 -2.29 9.41 12.24
C ASP A 77 -2.61 10.77 12.88
N ALA A 78 -3.07 11.74 12.06
CA ALA A 78 -3.82 12.90 12.52
C ALA A 78 -5.26 12.52 12.98
N ALA A 79 -5.58 11.21 12.99
CA ALA A 79 -6.87 10.67 13.40
C ALA A 79 -6.98 10.44 14.93
N GLU A 80 -5.87 10.43 15.67
CA GLU A 80 -5.91 10.28 17.15
C GLU A 80 -6.13 11.61 17.91
N GLU A 81 -5.96 12.78 17.28
CA GLU A 81 -6.18 14.08 17.96
C GLU A 81 -7.65 14.55 17.98
N ALA A 82 -8.58 13.78 17.43
CA ALA A 82 -10.00 14.13 17.36
C ALA A 82 -10.92 13.22 18.20
N SER A 83 -10.38 12.49 19.19
CA SER A 83 -11.15 11.69 20.15
C SER A 83 -10.99 12.19 21.59
#